data_AF-A0A0D0DH63-F1
#
_entry.id   AF-A0A0D0DH63-F1
#
_cell.length_a   1.000
_cell.length_b   1.000
_cell.length_c   1.000
_cell.angle_alpha   90.00
_cell.angle_beta   90.00
_cell.angle_gamma   90.00
#
_symmetry.space_group_name_H-M   'P 1'
#
loop_
_entity.id
_entity.type
_entity.pdbx_description
1 polymer ?
#
loop_
_entity_poly.entity_id
_entity_poly.type
_entity_poly.pdbx_seq_one_letter_code
_entity_poly.pdbx_strand_id
1 'polypeptide(L)'
;RDGIYRCTDCFGQPMLCTSCCRSAHQLHPFHHVEQWSGDHFSPSSLRAAGLVLQQGHGGARCTATSTGQFGHLDSADGETEEEVEKQEAMEHVIQATLDSFSAFDAWHYDDAGNHLLTMVDVSGIHIVTICPCKCPQQSPFWAQLFQIGLYPATQKSPRTAFTFQSLESFRLMNLECKVTAMSFYKYLQRVTDPIVPHSMPVSRFNDQYKELLHISRQWRYLQNKLAFGFAHDSTVEVKDGDLAYFCPACPQPGVNLSED
;
A
#
# COMPACT_ATOMS: atom_id res chain seq x y z
N ARG A 1 24.41 2.69 13.71
CA ARG A 1 25.16 3.19 12.54
C ARG A 1 24.16 3.79 11.58
N ASP A 2 24.37 5.02 11.09
CA ASP A 2 23.53 5.58 10.03
C ASP A 2 23.70 4.74 8.76
N GLY A 3 22.62 4.12 8.30
CA GLY A 3 22.61 3.34 7.07
C GLY A 3 22.67 4.26 5.85
N ILE A 4 23.32 3.79 4.79
CA ILE A 4 23.34 4.45 3.48
C ILE A 4 22.26 3.80 2.62
N TYR A 5 21.31 4.60 2.16
CA TYR A 5 20.21 4.20 1.30
C TYR A 5 20.35 4.82 -0.09
N ARG A 6 19.89 4.08 -1.10
CA ARG A 6 19.67 4.58 -2.46
C ARG A 6 18.19 4.43 -2.78
N CYS A 7 17.54 5.50 -3.25
CA CYS A 7 16.19 5.38 -3.79
C CYS A 7 16.26 5.18 -5.31
N THR A 8 15.62 4.15 -5.83
CA THR A 8 15.64 3.84 -7.27
C THR A 8 14.59 4.60 -8.07
N ASP A 9 13.56 5.10 -7.38
CA ASP A 9 12.40 5.76 -8.01
C ASP A 9 12.50 7.29 -7.99
N CYS A 10 13.22 7.85 -7.00
CA CYS A 10 13.53 9.28 -6.97
C CYS A 10 14.34 9.66 -8.22
N PHE A 11 14.01 10.81 -8.81
CA PHE A 11 14.76 11.34 -9.94
C PHE A 11 16.24 11.54 -9.56
N GLY A 12 17.14 11.00 -10.38
CA GLY A 12 18.59 11.05 -10.14
C GLY A 12 19.12 10.02 -9.14
N GLN A 13 18.27 9.13 -8.61
CA GLN A 13 18.64 8.02 -7.73
C GLN A 13 19.57 8.41 -6.56
N PRO A 14 19.14 9.34 -5.69
CA PRO A 14 19.99 9.94 -4.69
C PRO A 14 20.46 8.93 -3.63
N MET A 15 21.68 9.15 -3.17
CA MET A 15 22.27 8.50 -2.00
C MET A 15 21.92 9.30 -0.74
N LEU A 16 21.31 8.66 0.25
CA LEU A 16 20.73 9.30 1.43
C LEU A 16 21.19 8.56 2.69
N CYS A 17 21.50 9.28 3.76
CA CYS A 17 21.57 8.65 5.09
C CYS A 17 20.16 8.25 5.57
N THR A 18 20.05 7.43 6.61
CA THR A 18 18.76 6.99 7.17
C THR A 18 17.77 8.14 7.42
N SER A 19 18.20 9.23 8.06
CA SER A 19 17.32 10.37 8.37
C SER A 19 16.86 11.14 7.13
N CYS A 20 17.76 11.33 6.16
CA CYS A 20 17.44 11.95 4.87
C CYS A 20 16.48 11.07 4.07
N CYS A 21 16.67 9.75 4.07
CA CYS A 21 15.78 8.78 3.44
C CYS A 21 14.37 8.90 4.02
N ARG A 22 14.22 8.90 5.35
CA ARG A 22 12.90 9.05 5.99
C ARG A 22 12.22 10.39 5.67
N SER A 23 13.00 11.46 5.59
CA SER A 23 12.47 12.82 5.38
C SER A 23 12.01 13.01 3.94
N ALA A 24 12.82 12.58 2.96
CA ALA A 24 12.51 12.68 1.55
C ALA A 24 11.26 11.87 1.15
N HIS A 25 11.02 10.74 1.83
CA HIS A 25 9.93 9.82 1.48
C HIS A 25 8.68 9.96 2.34
N GLN A 26 8.54 11.02 3.16
CA GLN A 26 7.30 11.28 3.90
C GLN A 26 6.07 11.42 2.98
N LEU A 27 6.27 12.02 1.80
CA LEU A 27 5.22 12.23 0.79
C LEU A 27 5.30 11.22 -0.36
N HIS A 28 6.31 10.35 -0.35
CA HIS A 28 6.55 9.32 -1.37
C HIS A 28 6.79 7.96 -0.71
N PRO A 29 5.82 7.44 0.07
CA PRO A 29 6.03 6.27 0.92
C PRO A 29 6.07 4.93 0.16
N PHE A 30 5.88 4.96 -1.16
CA PHE A 30 5.84 3.79 -2.03
C PHE A 30 7.04 3.70 -2.97
N HIS A 31 8.04 4.58 -2.79
CA HIS A 31 9.28 4.47 -3.55
C HIS A 31 10.10 3.27 -3.08
N HIS A 32 10.70 2.59 -4.06
CA HIS A 32 11.67 1.52 -3.82
C HIS A 32 13.01 2.08 -3.37
N VAL A 33 13.57 1.44 -2.35
CA VAL A 33 14.87 1.80 -1.78
C VAL A 33 15.74 0.56 -1.60
N GLU A 34 17.04 0.77 -1.71
CA GLU A 34 18.06 -0.23 -1.46
C GLU A 34 18.96 0.27 -0.33
N GLN A 35 19.51 -0.64 0.46
CA GLN A 35 20.45 -0.33 1.53
C GLN A 35 21.83 -0.87 1.18
N TRP A 36 22.86 -0.06 1.46
CA TRP A 36 24.24 -0.49 1.35
C TRP A 36 24.59 -1.48 2.46
N SER A 37 24.96 -2.69 2.09
CA SER A 37 25.34 -3.75 3.04
C SER A 37 26.82 -3.69 3.46
N GLY A 38 27.65 -2.96 2.70
CA GLY A 38 29.11 -2.90 2.89
C GLY A 38 29.87 -3.12 1.57
N ASP A 39 29.30 -3.94 0.69
CA ASP A 39 29.89 -4.40 -0.57
C ASP A 39 28.95 -4.15 -1.78
N HIS A 40 27.64 -4.27 -1.60
CA HIS A 40 26.63 -4.02 -2.62
C HIS A 40 25.36 -3.37 -2.05
N PHE A 41 24.49 -2.91 -2.95
CA PHE A 41 23.13 -2.49 -2.61
C PHE A 41 22.19 -3.68 -2.68
N SER A 42 21.48 -3.91 -1.59
CA SER A 42 20.43 -4.92 -1.51
C SER A 42 19.05 -4.26 -1.38
N PRO A 43 17.97 -4.88 -1.89
CA PRO A 43 16.61 -4.39 -1.70
C PRO A 43 16.30 -4.15 -0.22
N SER A 44 15.65 -3.04 0.08
CA SER A 44 15.25 -2.68 1.44
C SER A 44 13.85 -2.06 1.42
N SER A 45 13.39 -1.55 2.56
CA SER A 45 12.10 -0.87 2.66
C SER A 45 12.25 0.44 3.43
N LEU A 46 11.37 1.40 3.12
CA LEU A 46 11.27 2.63 3.88
C LEU A 46 10.90 2.36 5.35
N ARG A 47 10.15 1.28 5.63
CA ARG A 47 9.92 0.79 6.99
C ARG A 47 11.21 0.39 7.69
N ALA A 48 12.11 -0.33 7.02
CA ALA A 48 13.42 -0.70 7.59
C ALA A 48 14.28 0.55 7.87
N ALA A 49 14.16 1.60 7.05
CA ALA A 49 14.73 2.91 7.33
C ALA A 49 14.04 3.66 8.49
N GLY A 50 12.95 3.12 9.07
CA GLY A 50 12.20 3.72 10.17
C GLY A 50 11.14 4.75 9.76
N LEU A 51 10.66 4.70 8.51
CA LEU A 51 9.54 5.52 8.07
C LEU A 51 8.23 5.05 8.74
N VAL A 52 7.50 6.00 9.33
CA VAL A 52 6.17 5.78 9.90
C VAL A 52 5.25 6.85 9.37
N LEU A 53 4.22 6.47 8.63
CA LEU A 53 3.23 7.40 8.11
C LEU A 53 2.34 7.89 9.24
N GLN A 54 2.24 9.20 9.40
CA GLN A 54 1.35 9.81 10.38
C GLN A 54 0.05 10.19 9.70
N GLN A 55 -1.08 9.78 10.28
CA GLN A 55 -2.39 10.24 9.83
C GLN A 55 -2.77 11.55 10.51
N GLY A 56 -3.43 12.43 9.77
CA GLY A 56 -3.76 13.77 10.23
C GLY A 56 -2.56 14.72 10.23
N HIS A 57 -2.81 15.97 10.63
CA HIS A 57 -1.79 17.03 10.81
C HIS A 57 -0.82 17.22 9.62
N GLY A 58 -1.26 16.97 8.39
CA GLY A 58 -0.41 17.09 7.21
C GLY A 58 0.81 16.14 7.21
N GLY A 59 0.72 15.00 7.91
CA GLY A 59 1.83 14.05 8.06
C GLY A 59 2.73 14.32 9.27
N ALA A 60 2.44 15.35 10.07
CA ALA A 60 3.13 15.55 11.34
C ALA A 60 2.65 14.54 12.40
N ARG A 61 3.54 14.21 13.36
CA ARG A 61 3.20 13.33 14.49
C ARG A 61 2.08 13.94 15.33
N CYS A 62 1.09 13.12 15.67
CA CYS A 62 -0.01 13.52 16.53
C CYS A 62 0.49 13.74 17.97
N THR A 63 0.29 14.94 18.52
CA THR A 63 0.68 15.30 19.90
C THR A 63 -0.22 14.65 20.95
N ALA A 64 -1.41 14.18 20.57
CA ALA A 64 -2.24 13.35 21.45
C ALA A 64 -1.65 11.95 21.67
N THR A 65 -0.67 11.54 20.86
CA THR A 65 0.02 10.24 21.00
C THR A 65 1.16 10.32 22.04
N SER A 66 1.64 11.51 22.41
CA SER A 66 2.82 11.68 23.28
C SER A 66 2.62 11.50 24.79
N THR A 67 1.46 11.01 25.25
CA THR A 67 1.27 10.67 26.69
C THR A 67 1.70 9.24 27.06
N GLY A 68 2.41 8.53 26.17
CA GLY A 68 3.11 7.28 26.50
C GLY A 68 4.61 7.53 26.65
N GLN A 69 5.10 7.56 27.89
CA GLN A 69 6.53 7.58 28.21
C GLN A 69 7.24 6.36 27.63
N PHE A 70 8.33 6.54 26.89
CA PHE A 70 9.47 5.60 26.94
C PHE A 70 10.77 6.39 26.81
N GLY A 71 11.59 6.25 27.85
CA GLY A 71 12.87 6.92 28.01
C GLY A 71 13.99 6.28 27.20
N HIS A 72 15.02 7.10 27.05
CA HIS A 72 16.45 6.78 26.97
C HIS A 72 16.80 5.31 27.27
N LEU A 73 17.43 4.63 26.31
CA LEU A 73 18.39 3.57 26.60
C LEU A 73 19.63 3.77 25.72
N ASP A 74 20.72 4.15 26.39
CA ASP A 74 22.08 4.18 25.85
C ASP A 74 22.68 2.76 25.80
N SER A 75 23.50 2.56 24.78
CA SER A 75 24.78 1.82 24.67
C SER A 75 25.03 0.51 25.44
N ALA A 76 25.46 -0.52 24.70
CA ALA A 76 26.63 -1.35 25.05
C ALA A 76 27.19 -2.08 23.82
N ASP A 77 28.52 -2.13 23.75
CA ASP A 77 29.39 -2.61 22.66
C ASP A 77 29.54 -4.14 22.55
N GLY A 78 30.06 -4.61 21.42
CA GLY A 78 30.64 -5.95 21.26
C GLY A 78 30.95 -6.32 19.79
N GLU A 79 32.22 -6.32 19.41
CA GLU A 79 32.76 -6.79 18.11
C GLU A 79 33.06 -8.30 18.15
N THR A 80 32.99 -9.00 16.99
CA THR A 80 34.10 -9.75 16.36
C THR A 80 33.73 -10.22 14.94
N GLU A 81 34.74 -10.24 14.06
CA GLU A 81 34.81 -10.69 12.65
C GLU A 81 34.68 -12.24 12.54
N GLU A 82 34.27 -12.88 11.44
CA GLU A 82 35.08 -13.14 10.22
C GLU A 82 34.22 -13.88 9.14
N GLU A 83 34.63 -13.75 7.87
CA GLU A 83 33.94 -14.13 6.62
C GLU A 83 34.10 -15.61 6.21
N VAL A 84 33.12 -16.19 5.49
CA VAL A 84 33.36 -17.18 4.42
C VAL A 84 32.37 -16.96 3.27
N GLU A 85 32.90 -16.96 2.05
CA GLU A 85 32.34 -16.40 0.82
C GLU A 85 31.46 -17.35 -0.03
N LYS A 86 30.53 -16.72 -0.77
CA LYS A 86 30.17 -16.97 -2.19
C LYS A 86 29.40 -18.25 -2.54
N GLN A 87 28.24 -18.41 -1.93
CA GLN A 87 27.03 -18.89 -2.63
C GLN A 87 25.72 -18.36 -2.02
N GLU A 88 25.85 -17.58 -0.95
CA GLU A 88 24.79 -17.21 -0.01
C GLU A 88 24.04 -15.92 -0.39
N ALA A 89 24.55 -15.09 -1.30
CA ALA A 89 23.95 -13.77 -1.56
C ALA A 89 22.48 -13.84 -2.06
N MET A 90 22.15 -14.83 -2.90
CA MET A 90 20.77 -15.01 -3.37
C MET A 90 19.88 -15.65 -2.29
N GLU A 91 20.44 -16.54 -1.49
CA GLU A 91 19.73 -17.22 -0.40
C GLU A 91 19.48 -16.26 0.78
N HIS A 92 20.39 -15.32 1.04
CA HIS A 92 20.26 -14.27 2.04
C HIS A 92 19.29 -13.16 1.63
N VAL A 93 19.21 -12.83 0.32
CA VAL A 93 18.17 -11.94 -0.22
C VAL A 93 16.80 -12.63 -0.14
N ILE A 94 16.72 -13.91 -0.51
CA ILE A 94 15.50 -14.70 -0.34
C ILE A 94 15.11 -14.77 1.13
N GLN A 95 16.04 -15.01 2.05
CA GLN A 95 15.77 -15.11 3.48
C GLN A 95 15.37 -13.76 4.08
N ALA A 96 16.03 -12.64 3.77
CA ALA A 96 15.62 -11.31 4.25
C ALA A 96 14.26 -10.86 3.67
N THR A 97 13.98 -11.27 2.43
CA THR A 97 12.67 -11.08 1.78
C THR A 97 11.62 -11.97 2.44
N LEU A 98 11.91 -13.24 2.69
CA LEU A 98 11.07 -14.19 3.41
C LEU A 98 10.89 -13.83 4.89
N ASP A 99 11.85 -13.18 5.55
CA ASP A 99 11.76 -12.69 6.93
C ASP A 99 10.90 -11.43 6.99
N SER A 100 11.01 -10.57 5.97
CA SER A 100 10.04 -9.52 5.74
C SER A 100 8.64 -10.14 5.54
N PHE A 101 8.51 -11.18 4.72
CA PHE A 101 7.21 -11.78 4.36
C PHE A 101 6.57 -12.72 5.41
N SER A 102 7.37 -13.46 6.18
CA SER A 102 6.93 -14.41 7.21
C SER A 102 6.47 -13.72 8.50
N ALA A 103 6.95 -12.49 8.75
CA ALA A 103 6.43 -11.63 9.80
C ALA A 103 4.97 -11.17 9.55
N PHE A 104 4.44 -11.29 8.32
CA PHE A 104 3.16 -10.67 7.94
C PHE A 104 1.88 -11.38 8.40
N ASP A 105 1.97 -12.61 8.92
CA ASP A 105 0.76 -13.33 9.35
C ASP A 105 0.50 -13.19 10.87
N ALA A 106 1.50 -12.87 11.69
CA ALA A 106 1.33 -12.82 13.14
C ALA A 106 1.19 -11.40 13.74
N TRP A 107 1.73 -10.35 13.11
CA TRP A 107 1.87 -9.03 13.76
C TRP A 107 0.97 -7.97 13.12
N HIS A 108 0.03 -7.42 13.87
CA HIS A 108 -0.83 -6.29 13.41
C HIS A 108 -0.21 -4.94 13.76
N TYR A 109 0.82 -4.98 14.61
CA TYR A 109 1.49 -3.82 15.16
C TYR A 109 3.00 -4.04 15.14
N ASP A 110 3.77 -2.96 15.04
CA ASP A 110 5.21 -3.00 15.32
C ASP A 110 5.48 -3.01 16.84
N ASP A 111 6.74 -3.12 17.24
CA ASP A 111 7.16 -3.10 18.65
C ASP A 111 6.75 -1.82 19.39
N ALA A 112 6.48 -0.73 18.66
CA ALA A 112 6.03 0.55 19.19
C ALA A 112 4.50 0.68 19.21
N GLY A 113 3.76 -0.39 18.85
CA GLY A 113 2.30 -0.40 18.84
C GLY A 113 1.66 0.36 17.67
N ASN A 114 2.41 0.71 16.63
CA ASN A 114 1.88 1.31 15.40
C ASN A 114 1.33 0.22 14.48
N HIS A 115 0.31 0.54 13.67
CA HIS A 115 -0.29 -0.44 12.78
C HIS A 115 0.68 -0.82 11.64
N LEU A 116 0.78 -2.12 11.35
CA LEU A 116 1.45 -2.63 10.15
C LEU A 116 0.41 -2.90 9.06
N LEU A 117 0.47 -2.16 7.97
CA LEU A 117 -0.46 -2.29 6.84
C LEU A 117 0.27 -2.76 5.59
N THR A 118 -0.34 -3.70 4.86
CA THR A 118 0.01 -3.94 3.46
C THR A 118 -0.70 -2.93 2.59
N MET A 119 0.07 -2.08 1.92
CA MET A 119 -0.41 -1.06 1.00
C MET A 119 -0.14 -1.50 -0.43
N VAL A 120 -1.20 -1.62 -1.23
CA VAL A 120 -1.13 -2.02 -2.63
C VAL A 120 -1.23 -0.78 -3.51
N ASP A 121 -0.12 -0.44 -4.15
CA ASP A 121 0.05 0.71 -5.03
C ASP A 121 0.43 0.27 -6.45
N VAL A 122 0.37 1.17 -7.43
CA VAL A 122 0.86 0.91 -8.80
C VAL A 122 2.35 0.59 -8.86
N SER A 123 3.12 1.09 -7.89
CA SER A 123 4.55 0.79 -7.71
C SER A 123 4.80 -0.57 -7.07
N GLY A 124 3.77 -1.29 -6.63
CA GLY A 124 3.92 -2.61 -6.01
C GLY A 124 3.22 -2.74 -4.66
N ILE A 125 3.63 -3.75 -3.90
CA ILE A 125 3.02 -4.16 -2.64
C ILE A 125 4.00 -3.81 -1.52
N HIS A 126 3.61 -2.84 -0.71
CA HIS A 126 4.45 -2.26 0.33
C HIS A 126 3.95 -2.67 1.70
N ILE A 127 4.86 -2.88 2.65
CA ILE A 127 4.48 -2.98 4.05
C ILE A 127 4.96 -1.76 4.79
N VAL A 128 3.99 -1.01 5.30
CA VAL A 128 4.19 0.32 5.84
C VAL A 128 3.66 0.37 7.26
N THR A 129 4.46 0.99 8.13
CA THR A 129 4.02 1.34 9.48
C THR A 129 3.21 2.62 9.43
N ILE A 130 2.01 2.61 10.01
CA ILE A 130 1.12 3.77 10.06
C ILE A 130 0.64 4.05 11.48
N CYS A 131 0.66 5.32 11.86
CA CYS A 131 0.19 5.80 13.15
C CYS A 131 -1.08 6.63 12.94
N PRO A 132 -2.25 6.17 13.43
CA PRO A 132 -3.48 6.95 13.34
C PRO A 132 -3.42 8.20 14.22
N CYS A 133 -4.13 9.25 13.81
CA CYS A 133 -4.38 10.41 14.66
C CYS A 133 -5.21 9.98 15.88
N LYS A 134 -4.90 10.54 17.05
CA LYS A 134 -5.61 10.29 18.31
C LYS A 134 -6.24 11.55 18.94
N CYS A 135 -6.28 12.68 18.24
CA CYS A 135 -6.85 13.94 18.75
C CYS A 135 -8.36 13.83 18.99
N PRO A 136 -8.96 14.51 20.00
CA PRO A 136 -10.34 14.29 20.49
C PRO A 136 -11.56 14.41 19.52
N GLN A 137 -11.36 14.57 18.21
CA GLN A 137 -12.41 14.64 17.19
C GLN A 137 -12.00 13.91 15.89
N GLN A 138 -11.07 12.97 16.00
CA GLN A 138 -10.59 12.20 14.85
C GLN A 138 -11.65 11.23 14.35
N SER A 139 -11.67 11.02 13.03
CA SER A 139 -12.46 9.94 12.42
C SER A 139 -11.91 8.56 12.85
N PRO A 140 -12.70 7.48 12.80
CA PRO A 140 -12.18 6.14 13.03
C PRO A 140 -11.06 5.78 12.03
N PHE A 141 -10.17 4.84 12.39
CA PHE A 141 -8.97 4.51 11.60
C PHE A 141 -9.25 4.23 10.11
N TRP A 142 -10.29 3.45 9.81
CA TRP A 142 -10.67 3.17 8.43
C TRP A 142 -11.02 4.45 7.64
N ALA A 143 -11.66 5.43 8.29
CA ALA A 143 -12.01 6.71 7.66
C ALA A 143 -10.79 7.61 7.49
N GLN A 144 -9.84 7.55 8.43
CA GLN A 144 -8.55 8.25 8.29
C GLN A 144 -7.73 7.70 7.11
N LEU A 145 -7.82 6.40 6.79
CA LEU A 145 -7.21 5.84 5.58
C LEU A 145 -7.79 6.49 4.31
N PHE A 146 -9.12 6.64 4.23
CA PHE A 146 -9.75 7.31 3.09
C PHE A 146 -9.28 8.76 2.91
N GLN A 147 -9.07 9.49 4.01
CA GLN A 147 -8.61 10.88 3.99
C GLN A 147 -7.22 11.05 3.36
N ILE A 148 -6.39 10.00 3.38
CA ILE A 148 -5.05 10.00 2.78
C ILE A 148 -4.99 9.22 1.45
N GLY A 149 -6.15 8.95 0.84
CA GLY A 149 -6.21 8.30 -0.48
C GLY A 149 -6.03 6.77 -0.45
N LEU A 150 -6.25 6.14 0.71
CA LEU A 150 -6.17 4.69 0.89
C LEU A 150 -7.57 4.11 1.09
N TYR A 151 -7.91 3.13 0.26
CA TYR A 151 -9.13 2.35 0.35
C TYR A 151 -8.86 1.06 1.16
N PRO A 152 -9.37 0.93 2.40
CA PRO A 152 -9.17 -0.27 3.18
C PRO A 152 -9.93 -1.46 2.59
N ALA A 153 -9.27 -2.63 2.51
CA ALA A 153 -9.90 -3.87 2.03
C ALA A 153 -11.00 -4.38 2.98
N THR A 154 -10.87 -4.06 4.28
CA THR A 154 -11.83 -4.38 5.33
C THR A 154 -12.06 -3.19 6.24
N GLN A 155 -13.27 -3.00 6.74
CA GLN A 155 -13.65 -1.77 7.47
C GLN A 155 -13.42 -1.86 8.99
N LYS A 156 -13.52 -3.06 9.58
CA LYS A 156 -13.43 -3.23 11.05
C LYS A 156 -11.99 -3.15 11.57
N SER A 157 -11.07 -3.83 10.91
CA SER A 157 -9.65 -3.85 11.26
C SER A 157 -8.84 -3.99 9.96
N PRO A 158 -8.60 -2.86 9.26
CA PRO A 158 -7.88 -2.87 7.99
C PRO A 158 -6.46 -3.40 8.17
N ARG A 159 -6.11 -4.47 7.43
CA ARG A 159 -4.72 -4.95 7.30
C ARG A 159 -4.14 -4.70 5.92
N THR A 160 -4.99 -4.71 4.91
CA THR A 160 -4.66 -4.34 3.54
C THR A 160 -5.40 -3.06 3.18
N ALA A 161 -4.72 -2.15 2.51
CA ALA A 161 -5.33 -1.00 1.87
C ALA A 161 -4.78 -0.81 0.46
N PHE A 162 -5.59 -0.29 -0.44
CA PHE A 162 -5.23 -0.04 -1.82
C PHE A 162 -5.22 1.45 -2.06
N THR A 163 -4.22 1.97 -2.77
CA THR A 163 -4.25 3.38 -3.18
C THR A 163 -5.40 3.61 -4.15
N PHE A 164 -6.02 4.79 -4.11
CA PHE A 164 -7.03 5.14 -5.13
C PHE A 164 -6.44 5.05 -6.55
N GLN A 165 -5.15 5.38 -6.68
CA GLN A 165 -4.42 5.26 -7.93
C GLN A 165 -4.32 3.80 -8.41
N SER A 166 -4.08 2.82 -7.52
CA SER A 166 -4.03 1.41 -7.92
C SER A 166 -5.39 0.87 -8.33
N LEU A 167 -6.46 1.28 -7.63
CA LEU A 167 -7.84 0.93 -8.00
C LEU A 167 -8.23 1.51 -9.36
N GLU A 168 -7.88 2.76 -9.61
CA GLU A 168 -8.18 3.42 -10.89
C GLU A 168 -7.34 2.85 -12.04
N SER A 169 -6.05 2.58 -11.79
CA SER A 169 -5.18 1.92 -12.76
C SER A 169 -5.70 0.53 -13.12
N PHE A 170 -6.15 -0.24 -12.11
CA PHE A 170 -6.79 -1.53 -12.38
C PHE A 170 -8.07 -1.38 -13.20
N ARG A 171 -8.94 -0.41 -12.87
CA ARG A 171 -10.18 -0.15 -13.60
C ARG A 171 -9.90 0.14 -15.08
N LEU A 172 -8.93 1.01 -15.37
CA LEU A 172 -8.54 1.38 -16.73
C LEU A 172 -7.90 0.21 -17.48
N MET A 173 -6.96 -0.51 -16.86
CA MET A 173 -6.34 -1.69 -17.49
C MET A 173 -7.33 -2.83 -17.73
N ASN A 174 -8.32 -2.99 -16.86
CA ASN A 174 -9.38 -3.99 -17.05
C ASN A 174 -10.30 -3.60 -18.22
N LEU A 175 -10.63 -2.31 -18.36
CA LEU A 175 -11.50 -1.79 -19.41
C LEU A 175 -10.80 -1.76 -20.78
N GLU A 176 -9.65 -1.11 -20.88
CA GLU A 176 -8.96 -0.84 -22.14
C GLU A 176 -8.10 -2.03 -22.60
N CYS A 177 -7.32 -2.58 -21.68
CA CYS A 177 -6.34 -3.60 -21.99
C CYS A 177 -6.84 -5.03 -21.75
N LYS A 178 -8.10 -5.20 -21.30
CA LYS A 178 -8.70 -6.49 -20.94
C LYS A 178 -7.88 -7.28 -19.92
N VAL A 179 -7.12 -6.58 -19.08
CA VAL A 179 -6.28 -7.20 -18.06
C VAL A 179 -7.18 -7.82 -16.99
N THR A 180 -6.98 -9.11 -16.72
CA THR A 180 -7.70 -9.79 -15.64
C THR A 180 -7.17 -9.33 -14.27
N ALA A 181 -8.00 -9.41 -13.22
CA ALA A 181 -7.54 -9.13 -11.85
C ALA A 181 -6.30 -9.95 -11.47
N MET A 182 -6.24 -11.20 -11.91
CA MET A 182 -5.11 -12.11 -11.66
C MET A 182 -3.84 -11.62 -12.35
N SER A 183 -3.93 -11.23 -13.62
CA SER A 183 -2.79 -10.69 -14.38
C SER A 183 -2.30 -9.37 -13.79
N PHE A 184 -3.22 -8.48 -13.38
CA PHE A 184 -2.87 -7.22 -12.71
C PHE A 184 -2.17 -7.47 -11.38
N TYR A 185 -2.66 -8.39 -10.57
CA TYR A 185 -2.02 -8.71 -9.29
C TYR A 185 -0.64 -9.35 -9.46
N LYS A 186 -0.48 -10.25 -10.45
CA LYS A 186 0.82 -10.82 -10.82
C LYS A 186 1.80 -9.76 -11.36
N TYR A 187 1.29 -8.75 -12.05
CA TYR A 187 2.10 -7.59 -12.43
C TYR A 187 2.63 -6.87 -11.18
N LEU A 188 1.75 -6.56 -10.21
CA LEU A 188 2.17 -5.92 -8.95
C LEU A 188 3.21 -6.73 -8.18
N GLN A 189 3.07 -8.06 -8.14
CA GLN A 189 4.09 -8.95 -7.56
C GLN A 189 5.46 -8.78 -8.21
N ARG A 190 5.51 -8.71 -9.56
CA ARG A 190 6.77 -8.53 -10.30
C ARG A 190 7.37 -7.13 -10.15
N VAL A 191 6.54 -6.10 -10.01
CA VAL A 191 7.04 -4.75 -9.71
C VAL A 191 7.59 -4.68 -8.27
N THR A 192 6.98 -5.42 -7.34
CA THR A 192 7.44 -5.50 -5.95
C THR A 192 8.78 -6.23 -5.83
N ASP A 193 8.89 -7.39 -6.46
CA ASP A 193 10.12 -8.19 -6.50
C ASP A 193 10.26 -8.82 -7.89
N PRO A 194 11.17 -8.29 -8.74
CA PRO A 194 11.36 -8.81 -10.09
C PRO A 194 12.10 -10.16 -10.11
N ILE A 195 12.84 -10.50 -9.05
CA ILE A 195 13.66 -11.71 -8.96
C ILE A 195 12.80 -12.87 -8.46
N VAL A 196 12.04 -12.65 -7.38
CA VAL A 196 11.22 -13.66 -6.72
C VAL A 196 9.78 -13.15 -6.51
N PRO A 197 9.00 -12.93 -7.59
CA PRO A 197 7.64 -12.40 -7.50
C PRO A 197 6.65 -13.30 -6.74
N HIS A 198 7.04 -14.55 -6.47
CA HIS A 198 6.25 -15.53 -5.74
C HIS A 198 6.76 -15.77 -4.32
N SER A 199 7.59 -14.86 -3.78
CA SER A 199 8.08 -14.88 -2.39
C SER A 199 6.96 -14.74 -1.36
N MET A 200 5.82 -14.13 -1.74
CA MET A 200 4.64 -14.04 -0.90
C MET A 200 3.96 -15.42 -0.70
N PRO A 201 3.58 -15.78 0.55
CA PRO A 201 2.81 -16.98 0.82
C PRO A 201 1.52 -17.08 -0.02
N VAL A 202 1.24 -18.26 -0.56
CA VAL A 202 0.09 -18.51 -1.45
C VAL A 202 -1.25 -18.19 -0.77
N SER A 203 -1.36 -18.43 0.54
CA SER A 203 -2.53 -18.04 1.35
C SER A 203 -2.80 -16.54 1.26
N ARG A 204 -1.77 -15.73 1.57
CA ARG A 204 -1.83 -14.28 1.54
C ARG A 204 -2.13 -13.74 0.15
N PHE A 205 -1.47 -14.30 -0.86
CA PHE A 205 -1.75 -13.98 -2.26
C PHE A 205 -3.23 -14.18 -2.61
N ASN A 206 -3.80 -15.32 -2.23
CA ASN A 206 -5.20 -15.64 -2.50
C ASN A 206 -6.16 -14.70 -1.77
N ASP A 207 -5.84 -14.30 -0.54
CA ASP A 207 -6.67 -13.38 0.23
C ASP A 207 -6.64 -11.97 -0.38
N GLN A 208 -5.46 -11.43 -0.70
CA GLN A 208 -5.33 -10.11 -1.32
C GLN A 208 -5.93 -10.06 -2.73
N TYR A 209 -5.86 -11.16 -3.48
CA TYR A 209 -6.57 -11.28 -4.75
C TYR A 209 -8.10 -11.18 -4.58
N LYS A 210 -8.66 -11.86 -3.57
CA LYS A 210 -10.10 -11.75 -3.25
C LYS A 210 -10.46 -10.34 -2.77
N GLU A 211 -9.60 -9.71 -1.97
CA GLU A 211 -9.74 -8.33 -1.54
C GLU A 211 -9.81 -7.39 -2.74
N LEU A 212 -8.89 -7.50 -3.71
CA LEU A 212 -8.90 -6.72 -4.95
C LEU A 212 -10.21 -6.91 -5.73
N LEU A 213 -10.69 -8.14 -5.88
CA LEU A 213 -11.97 -8.41 -6.55
C LEU A 213 -13.14 -7.73 -5.84
N HIS A 214 -13.14 -7.73 -4.51
CA HIS A 214 -14.20 -7.12 -3.73
C HIS A 214 -14.18 -5.59 -3.83
N ILE A 215 -13.05 -4.98 -3.49
CA ILE A 215 -12.93 -3.52 -3.47
C ILE A 215 -13.02 -2.91 -4.87
N SER A 216 -12.58 -3.62 -5.92
CA SER A 216 -12.70 -3.09 -7.29
C SER A 216 -14.16 -2.97 -7.75
N ARG A 217 -15.06 -3.84 -7.25
CA ARG A 217 -16.51 -3.69 -7.45
C ARG A 217 -17.07 -2.50 -6.68
N GLN A 218 -16.69 -2.36 -5.41
CA GLN A 218 -17.10 -1.22 -4.58
C GLN A 218 -16.61 0.10 -5.18
N TRP A 219 -15.35 0.16 -5.62
CA TRP A 219 -14.76 1.32 -6.27
C TRP A 219 -15.53 1.72 -7.52
N ARG A 220 -15.81 0.78 -8.44
CA ARG A 220 -16.62 1.06 -9.64
C ARG A 220 -17.99 1.62 -9.29
N TYR A 221 -18.66 1.05 -8.28
CA TYR A 221 -19.94 1.55 -7.81
C TYR A 221 -19.84 2.99 -7.29
N LEU A 222 -18.84 3.30 -6.47
CA LEU A 222 -18.62 4.66 -5.98
C LEU A 222 -18.27 5.66 -7.09
N GLN A 223 -17.43 5.26 -8.05
CA GLN A 223 -17.10 6.07 -9.23
C GLN A 223 -18.34 6.35 -10.08
N ASN A 224 -19.21 5.35 -10.28
CA ASN A 224 -20.48 5.57 -10.97
C ASN A 224 -21.40 6.51 -10.16
N LYS A 225 -21.55 6.34 -8.84
CA LYS A 225 -22.33 7.26 -8.02
C LYS A 225 -21.83 8.70 -8.14
N LEU A 226 -20.52 8.91 -8.19
CA LEU A 226 -19.91 10.22 -8.41
C LEU A 226 -20.26 10.76 -9.80
N ALA A 227 -20.06 9.96 -10.86
CA ALA A 227 -20.28 10.38 -12.24
C ALA A 227 -21.74 10.74 -12.53
N PHE A 228 -22.70 10.01 -11.96
CA PHE A 228 -24.13 10.24 -12.13
C PHE A 228 -24.74 11.18 -11.07
N GLY A 229 -23.93 11.77 -10.19
CA GLY A 229 -24.39 12.79 -9.22
C GLY A 229 -25.07 12.25 -7.95
N PHE A 230 -25.14 10.92 -7.75
CA PHE A 230 -25.71 10.28 -6.57
C PHE A 230 -24.79 10.24 -5.34
N ALA A 231 -23.55 10.71 -5.46
CA ALA A 231 -22.59 10.68 -4.36
C ALA A 231 -22.86 11.73 -3.27
N HIS A 232 -23.52 12.85 -3.62
CA HIS A 232 -23.71 13.98 -2.71
C HIS A 232 -24.95 13.88 -1.82
N ASP A 233 -25.91 13.04 -2.19
CA ASP A 233 -27.14 12.85 -1.43
C ASP A 233 -27.31 11.38 -1.03
N SER A 234 -27.05 11.09 0.25
CA SER A 234 -27.22 9.76 0.80
C SER A 234 -28.69 9.36 1.00
N THR A 235 -29.63 10.29 0.83
CA THR A 235 -31.07 10.03 0.99
C THR A 235 -31.70 9.49 -0.30
N VAL A 236 -31.06 9.71 -1.45
CA VAL A 236 -31.53 9.22 -2.74
C VAL A 236 -31.06 7.78 -2.96
N GLU A 237 -32.02 6.87 -3.02
CA GLU A 237 -31.78 5.49 -3.39
C GLU A 237 -31.54 5.37 -4.90
N VAL A 238 -30.46 4.68 -5.27
CA VAL A 238 -30.09 4.43 -6.67
C VAL A 238 -30.90 3.25 -7.18
N LYS A 239 -31.73 3.46 -8.22
CA LYS A 239 -32.55 2.41 -8.82
C LYS A 239 -31.79 1.67 -9.93
N ASP A 240 -32.33 0.53 -10.34
CA ASP A 240 -31.83 -0.22 -11.47
C ASP A 240 -31.84 0.62 -12.74
N GLY A 241 -30.67 0.75 -13.38
CA GLY A 241 -30.48 1.57 -14.58
C GLY A 241 -30.01 3.01 -14.32
N ASP A 242 -30.12 3.54 -13.10
CA ASP A 242 -29.76 4.95 -12.80
C ASP A 242 -28.26 5.24 -12.97
N LEU A 243 -27.41 4.21 -12.91
CA LEU A 243 -25.96 4.29 -13.11
C LEU A 243 -25.50 3.78 -14.48
N ALA A 244 -26.43 3.57 -15.42
CA ALA A 244 -26.11 3.11 -16.76
C ALA A 244 -25.98 4.30 -17.71
N TYR A 245 -24.95 4.28 -18.56
CA TYR A 245 -24.88 5.21 -19.67
C TYR A 245 -26.00 4.91 -20.67
N PHE A 246 -26.60 5.98 -21.23
CA PHE A 246 -27.51 5.83 -22.33
C PHE A 246 -26.78 5.20 -23.52
N CYS A 247 -27.28 4.05 -23.99
CA CYS A 247 -26.73 3.35 -25.14
C CYS A 247 -27.69 3.48 -26.33
N PRO A 248 -27.35 4.26 -27.37
CA PRO A 248 -28.21 4.45 -28.54
C PRO A 248 -28.37 3.19 -29.39
N ALA A 249 -27.53 2.16 -29.18
CA ALA A 249 -27.61 0.88 -29.87
C ALA A 249 -28.48 -0.16 -29.12
N CYS A 250 -28.71 0.02 -27.81
CA CYS A 250 -29.61 -0.86 -27.07
C CYS A 250 -31.07 -0.62 -27.51
N PRO A 251 -31.93 -1.65 -27.49
CA PRO A 251 -33.37 -1.48 -27.71
C PRO A 251 -34.02 -0.43 -26.79
N GLN A 252 -34.57 0.62 -27.37
CA GLN A 252 -35.28 1.71 -26.70
C GLN A 252 -36.67 1.88 -27.36
N PRO A 253 -37.75 1.31 -26.79
CA PRO A 253 -39.10 1.50 -27.29
C PRO A 253 -39.43 2.99 -27.49
N GLY A 254 -39.94 3.36 -28.67
CA GLY A 254 -40.27 4.74 -29.00
C GLY A 254 -39.09 5.65 -29.37
N VAL A 255 -37.85 5.16 -29.34
CA VAL A 255 -36.65 5.90 -29.80
C VAL A 255 -36.01 5.21 -31.01
N ASN A 256 -35.66 3.93 -30.89
CA ASN A 256 -35.01 3.15 -31.94
C ASN A 256 -35.61 1.74 -32.15
N LEU A 257 -36.67 1.40 -31.40
CA LEU A 257 -37.57 0.28 -31.72
C LEU A 257 -38.93 0.82 -32.15
N SER A 258 -39.55 0.16 -33.15
CA SER A 258 -40.98 0.31 -33.43
C SER A 258 -41.81 -0.26 -32.28
N GLU A 259 -43.06 0.17 -32.15
CA GLU A 259 -43.98 -0.26 -31.06
C GLU A 259 -44.58 -1.67 -31.27
N ASP A 260 -43.93 -2.53 -32.06
CA ASP A 260 -44.44 -3.84 -32.49
C ASP A 260 -44.10 -4.98 -31.52
#